data_AF-A0A852ZJV9-F1
#
_entry.id   AF-A0A852ZJV9-F1
#
_cell.length_a   1.000
_cell.length_b   1.000
_cell.length_c   1.000
_cell.angle_alpha   90.00
_cell.angle_beta   90.00
_cell.angle_gamma   90.00
#
_symmetry.space_group_name_H-M   'P 1'
#
loop_
_entity.id
_entity.type
_entity.pdbx_description
1 polymer ?
#
loop_
_entity_poly.entity_id
_entity_poly.type
_entity_poly.pdbx_seq_one_letter_code
_entity_poly.pdbx_strand_id
1 'polypeptide(L)' 'MRRRDGFVERIRSGVHLPPLIVLGRELKLVDGYARYRALRLLGIGSAQVLRQDPRSGA' A
#
# COMPACT_ATOMS: atom_id res chain seq x y z
N MET A 1 20.25 -1.63 15.92
CA MET A 1 19.34 -2.16 14.89
C MET A 1 18.33 -1.09 14.47
N ARG A 2 18.66 -0.21 13.52
CA ARG A 2 17.70 0.75 12.93
C ARG A 2 17.43 0.33 11.49
N ARG A 3 16.63 -0.73 11.28
CA ARG A 3 15.96 -0.93 9.99
C ARG A 3 14.89 0.15 9.90
N ARG A 4 15.27 1.37 9.52
CA ARG A 4 14.30 2.37 9.07
C ARG A 4 13.55 1.74 7.91
N ASP A 5 12.22 1.81 7.95
CA ASP A 5 11.34 1.23 6.93
C ASP A 5 11.79 1.72 5.55
N GLY A 6 12.43 0.85 4.75
CA GLY A 6 12.99 1.25 3.45
C GLY A 6 11.97 1.85 2.50
N PHE A 7 10.67 1.61 2.74
CA PHE A 7 9.59 2.29 2.03
C PHE A 7 9.48 3.79 2.35
N VAL A 8 9.74 4.23 3.58
CA VAL A 8 9.72 5.66 3.95
C VAL A 8 10.78 6.43 3.17
N GLU A 9 11.99 5.89 3.10
CA GLU A 9 13.11 6.50 2.37
C GLU A 9 12.82 6.54 0.87
N ARG A 10 12.31 5.44 0.30
CA ARG A 10 11.90 5.37 -1.10
C ARG A 10 10.78 6.37 -1.45
N ILE A 11 9.77 6.53 -0.59
CA ILE A 11 8.69 7.52 -0.81
C ILE A 11 9.28 8.93 -0.81
N ARG A 12 10.15 9.25 0.15
CA ARG A 12 10.79 10.58 0.24
C ARG A 12 11.70 10.88 -0.95
N SER A 13 12.36 9.87 -1.50
CA SER A 13 13.21 10.02 -2.68
C SER A 13 12.40 10.10 -4.00
N GLY A 14 11.06 10.17 -3.93
CA GLY A 14 10.19 10.23 -5.12
C GLY A 14 10.15 8.93 -5.92
N VAL A 15 10.64 7.82 -5.37
CA VAL A 15 10.59 6.52 -6.07
C VAL A 15 9.14 6.08 -6.16
N HIS A 16 8.70 5.77 -7.37
CA HIS A 16 7.39 5.19 -7.59
C HIS A 16 7.27 3.87 -6.83
N LEU A 17 6.25 3.75 -5.99
CA LEU A 17 5.95 2.52 -5.27
C LEU A 17 4.85 1.75 -6.01
N PRO A 18 4.94 0.40 -6.06
CA PRO A 18 3.81 -0.40 -6.51
C PRO A 18 2.55 -0.09 -5.68
N PRO A 19 1.36 -0.17 -6.31
CA PRO A 19 0.11 0.06 -5.60
C PRO A 19 -0.10 -0.94 -4.45
N LEU A 20 -0.99 -0.59 -3.53
CA LEU A 20 -1.52 -1.54 -2.55
C LEU A 20 -2.49 -2.49 -3.25
N ILE A 21 -2.66 -3.71 -2.75
CA ILE A 21 -3.68 -4.62 -3.28
C ILE A 21 -4.83 -4.68 -2.28
N VAL A 22 -6.05 -4.41 -2.75
CA VAL A 22 -7.26 -4.42 -1.94
C VAL A 22 -8.30 -5.36 -2.54
N LEU A 23 -9.12 -5.99 -1.69
CA LEU A 23 -10.19 -6.88 -2.12
C LEU A 23 -11.57 -6.24 -1.99
N GLY A 24 -12.38 -6.45 -3.03
CA GLY A 24 -13.81 -6.18 -3.05
C GLY A 24 -14.18 -4.70 -2.84
N ARG A 25 -15.47 -4.46 -2.62
CA ARG A 25 -16.03 -3.12 -2.45
C ARG A 25 -15.64 -2.46 -1.13
N GLU A 26 -15.31 -3.26 -0.12
CA GLU A 26 -14.88 -2.77 1.19
C GLU A 26 -13.41 -2.30 1.21
N LEU A 27 -12.68 -2.46 0.09
CA LEU A 27 -11.27 -2.06 -0.06
C LEU A 27 -10.37 -2.69 1.02
N LYS A 28 -10.61 -3.96 1.35
CA LYS A 28 -9.83 -4.68 2.36
C LYS A 28 -8.40 -4.88 1.88
N LEU A 29 -7.41 -4.32 2.59
CA LEU A 29 -5.99 -4.47 2.27
C LEU A 29 -5.56 -5.94 2.38
N VAL A 30 -4.92 -6.46 1.33
CA VAL A 30 -4.39 -7.84 1.31
C VAL A 30 -2.90 -7.91 0.99
N ASP A 31 -2.35 -6.93 0.26
CA ASP A 31 -0.90 -6.79 0.08
C ASP A 31 -0.45 -5.34 0.22
N GLY A 32 0.79 -5.15 0.65
CA GLY A 32 1.43 -3.84 0.75
C GLY A 32 1.35 -3.21 2.14
N TYR A 33 1.12 -3.99 3.20
CA TYR A 33 1.07 -3.51 4.59
C TYR A 33 2.27 -2.65 4.99
N ALA A 34 3.48 -3.02 4.57
CA ALA A 34 4.68 -2.22 4.84
C ALA A 34 4.66 -0.85 4.12
N ARG A 35 4.16 -0.81 2.87
CA ARG A 35 3.96 0.44 2.12
C ARG A 35 2.89 1.29 2.78
N TYR A 36 1.77 0.69 3.17
CA TYR A 36 0.68 1.37 3.88
C TYR A 36 1.16 2.00 5.20
N ARG A 37 1.92 1.26 6.02
CA ARG A 37 2.51 1.82 7.25
C ARG A 37 3.44 3.00 6.95
N ALA A 38 4.29 2.88 5.94
CA ALA A 38 5.18 3.98 5.55
C ALA A 38 4.42 5.23 5.10
N LEU A 39 3.36 5.08 4.31
CA LEU A 39 2.46 6.18 3.91
C LEU A 39 1.80 6.84 5.12
N ARG A 40 1.30 6.03 6.08
CA ARG A 40 0.71 6.52 7.33
C ARG A 40 1.70 7.29 8.20
N LEU A 41 2.93 6.78 8.36
CA LEU A 41 4.00 7.46 9.09
C LEU A 41 4.39 8.80 8.46
N LEU A 42 4.22 8.94 7.15
CA LEU A 42 4.49 10.17 6.40
C LEU A 42 3.29 11.11 6.32
N GLY A 43 2.14 10.77 6.91
CA GLY A 43 0.94 11.60 6.86
C GLY A 43 0.28 11.67 5.48
N ILE A 44 0.57 10.72 4.59
CA ILE A 44 0.00 10.69 3.24
C ILE A 44 -1.42 10.09 3.32
N GLY A 45 -2.41 10.90 2.97
CA GLY A 45 -3.83 10.56 3.11
C GLY A 45 -4.43 9.69 2.01
N SER A 46 -3.74 9.53 0.88
CA SER A 46 -4.22 8.77 -0.28
C SER A 46 -3.14 7.88 -0.86
N ALA A 47 -3.52 6.69 -1.34
CA ALA A 47 -2.61 5.73 -1.96
C ALA A 47 -3.23 5.14 -3.23
N GLN A 48 -2.39 4.83 -4.21
CA GLN A 48 -2.83 4.04 -5.36
C GLN A 48 -3.08 2.59 -4.94
N VAL A 49 -4.19 2.03 -5.41
CA VAL A 49 -4.59 0.66 -5.11
C VAL A 49 -4.98 -0.10 -6.38
N LEU A 50 -4.68 -1.40 -6.41
CA LEU A 50 -5.28 -2.36 -7.33
C LEU A 50 -6.40 -3.07 -6.59
N ARG A 51 -7.65 -2.83 -7.03
CA ARG A 51 -8.81 -3.55 -6.52
C ARG A 51 -8.95 -4.87 -7.25
N GLN A 52 -8.98 -5.95 -6.48
CA GLN A 52 -9.32 -7.28 -6.96
C GLN A 52 -10.74 -7.61 -6.51
N ASP A 53 -11.62 -7.84 -7.48
CA ASP A 53 -12.95 -8.34 -7.21
C ASP A 53 -12.90 -9.87 -7.33
N PRO A 54 -13.05 -10.63 -6.22
CA PRO A 54 -13.15 -12.09 -6.32
C PRO A 54 -14.36 -12.38 -7.23
N ARG A 55 -14.13 -13.02 -8.37
CA ARG A 55 -15.21 -13.48 -9.22
C ARG A 55 -16.11 -14.34 -8.35
N SER A 56 -17.39 -14.00 -8.24
CA SER A 56 -18.41 -14.99 -7.93
C SER A 56 -18.23 -16.08 -8.98
N GLY A 57 -17.67 -17.23 -8.60
CA GLY A 57 -17.56 -18.36 -9.50
C GLY A 57 -18.97 -18.66 -10.02
N ALA A 58 -19.14 -18.54 -11.33
CA ALA A 58 -20.24 -19.16 -12.06
C ALA A 58 -19.85 -20.60 -12.38
#